data_AF-A0A831U0K8-F1
#
_entry.id   AF-A0A831U0K8-F1
#
_cell.length_a   1.000
_cell.length_b   1.000
_cell.length_c   1.000
_cell.angle_alpha   90.00
_cell.angle_beta   90.00
_cell.angle_gamma   90.00
#
_symmetry.space_group_name_H-M   'P 1'
#
loop_
_entity.id
_entity.type
_entity.pdbx_description
1 polymer ?
#
loop_
_entity_poly.entity_id
_entity_poly.type
_entity_poly.pdbx_seq_one_letter_code
_entity_poly.pdbx_strand_id
1 'polypeptide(L)'
;MKRLGIGFLPTLLLMVVGNVRADAPGPASATPALSQGMRVVVVGPISQRFDPTTRTFVVTIRQAPYTFRTTADSQLIGMDGQPIAAEVLCPGQWVHVDGTVAAAPATIHIIRLQLLGTADQARQSAVYMPRHPDGYVMPVAMAPVAEEV
;
A
#
# COMPACT_ATOMS: atom_id res chain seq x y z
N MET A 1 -71.49 -25.97 30.31
CA MET A 1 -72.47 -25.88 29.19
C MET A 1 -71.71 -25.68 27.89
N LYS A 2 -72.03 -26.50 26.86
CA LYS A 2 -72.03 -26.23 25.39
C LYS A 2 -70.76 -25.63 24.74
N ARG A 3 -70.05 -26.36 23.86
CA ARG A 3 -70.22 -26.49 22.37
C ARG A 3 -69.90 -25.15 21.64
N LEU A 4 -69.17 -25.03 20.52
CA LEU A 4 -68.75 -25.91 19.42
C LEU A 4 -67.91 -25.07 18.40
N GLY A 5 -67.16 -25.74 17.50
CA GLY A 5 -66.83 -25.26 16.14
C GLY A 5 -65.38 -24.77 15.98
N ILE A 6 -64.42 -25.53 15.43
CA ILE A 6 -64.24 -26.07 14.06
C ILE A 6 -64.28 -24.98 12.98
N GLY A 7 -63.11 -24.69 12.41
CA GLY A 7 -62.92 -23.85 11.22
C GLY A 7 -61.50 -23.95 10.67
N PHE A 8 -61.32 -24.90 9.76
CA PHE A 8 -60.30 -25.07 8.71
C PHE A 8 -59.14 -24.03 8.52
N LEU A 9 -57.92 -24.58 8.43
CA LEU A 9 -56.69 -24.23 7.67
C LEU A 9 -56.83 -23.21 6.50
N PRO A 10 -55.78 -22.43 6.13
CA PRO A 10 -54.47 -22.99 5.79
C PRO A 10 -53.22 -22.25 6.29
N THR A 11 -52.18 -23.08 6.46
CA THR A 11 -50.75 -22.76 6.48
C THR A 11 -50.36 -21.74 5.41
N LEU A 12 -49.90 -20.57 5.85
CA LEU A 12 -49.07 -19.69 5.02
C LEU A 12 -47.71 -19.56 5.69
N LEU A 13 -46.79 -20.44 5.29
CA LEU A 13 -45.37 -20.31 5.61
C LEU A 13 -44.81 -19.17 4.76
N LEU A 14 -44.81 -17.95 5.29
CA LEU A 14 -44.11 -16.83 4.67
C LEU A 14 -42.62 -17.01 4.94
N MET A 15 -41.88 -17.60 3.99
CA MET A 15 -40.42 -17.48 3.96
C MET A 15 -40.09 -16.02 3.70
N VAL A 16 -39.83 -15.25 4.76
CA VAL A 16 -39.09 -14.00 4.67
C VAL A 16 -37.64 -14.37 4.38
N VAL A 17 -37.32 -14.48 3.09
CA VAL A 17 -35.94 -14.37 2.61
C VAL A 17 -35.55 -12.92 2.88
N GLY A 18 -34.94 -12.69 4.05
CA GLY A 18 -34.22 -11.46 4.31
C GLY A 18 -33.15 -11.34 3.23
N ASN A 19 -33.32 -10.38 2.33
CA ASN A 19 -32.28 -9.94 1.41
C ASN A 19 -31.08 -9.47 2.23
N VAL A 20 -30.20 -10.41 2.57
CA VAL A 20 -28.79 -10.09 2.78
C VAL A 20 -28.32 -9.60 1.42
N ARG A 21 -28.41 -8.28 1.21
CA ARG A 21 -27.50 -7.62 0.27
C ARG A 21 -26.13 -7.94 0.83
N ALA A 22 -25.52 -8.99 0.29
CA ALA A 22 -24.09 -9.12 0.32
C ALA A 22 -23.59 -7.80 -0.28
N ASP A 23 -23.12 -6.93 0.59
CA ASP A 23 -22.27 -5.80 0.22
C ASP A 23 -21.14 -6.45 -0.57
N ALA A 24 -21.25 -6.39 -1.90
CA ALA A 24 -20.21 -6.89 -2.77
C ALA A 24 -18.95 -6.14 -2.33
N PRO A 25 -17.86 -6.82 -1.92
CA PRO A 25 -16.63 -6.12 -1.63
C PRO A 25 -16.29 -5.33 -2.89
N GLY A 26 -16.37 -4.00 -2.80
CA GLY A 26 -15.96 -3.11 -3.88
C GLY A 26 -14.59 -3.56 -4.37
N PRO A 27 -14.27 -3.37 -5.67
CA PRO A 27 -13.10 -3.98 -6.28
C PRO A 27 -11.88 -3.77 -5.39
N ALA A 28 -11.48 -4.86 -4.71
CA ALA A 28 -10.28 -4.91 -3.90
C ALA A 28 -9.21 -4.43 -4.84
N SER A 29 -8.74 -3.22 -4.57
CA SER A 29 -7.92 -2.54 -5.53
C SER A 29 -6.63 -3.31 -5.62
N ALA A 30 -6.47 -4.03 -6.73
CA ALA A 30 -5.43 -5.02 -6.91
C ALA A 30 -4.08 -4.35 -6.67
N THR A 31 -3.56 -4.53 -5.47
CA THR A 31 -2.19 -4.21 -5.14
C THR A 31 -1.33 -5.00 -6.12
N PRO A 32 -0.40 -4.37 -6.85
CA PRO A 32 0.40 -5.09 -7.84
C PRO A 32 1.07 -6.30 -7.18
N ALA A 33 0.98 -7.46 -7.83
CA ALA A 33 1.64 -8.66 -7.37
C ALA A 33 3.16 -8.45 -7.50
N LEU A 34 3.81 -8.14 -6.37
CA LEU A 34 5.24 -7.90 -6.32
C LEU A 34 5.97 -9.24 -6.14
N SER A 35 6.83 -9.58 -7.09
CA SER A 35 7.69 -10.76 -7.00
C SER A 35 9.05 -10.39 -6.41
N GLN A 36 9.66 -11.32 -5.66
CA GLN A 36 11.03 -11.17 -5.17
C GLN A 36 11.98 -10.78 -6.32
N GLY A 37 12.91 -9.86 -6.05
CA GLY A 37 13.89 -9.39 -7.03
C GLY A 37 13.36 -8.34 -8.01
N MET A 38 12.04 -8.08 -8.03
CA MET A 38 11.45 -7.05 -8.88
C MET A 38 11.91 -5.65 -8.44
N ARG A 39 12.36 -4.84 -9.40
CA ARG A 39 12.63 -3.42 -9.19
C ARG A 39 11.31 -2.67 -9.09
N VAL A 40 11.18 -1.82 -8.09
CA VAL A 40 9.95 -1.07 -7.82
C VAL A 40 10.27 0.38 -7.48
N VAL A 41 9.34 1.25 -7.86
CA VAL A 41 9.26 2.64 -7.38
C VAL A 41 8.05 2.76 -6.47
N VAL A 42 8.25 3.40 -5.34
CA VAL A 42 7.20 3.69 -4.36
C VAL A 42 7.18 5.18 -4.07
N VAL A 43 6.00 5.78 -4.17
CA VAL A 43 5.77 7.15 -3.72
C VAL A 43 4.63 7.12 -2.72
N GLY A 44 4.85 7.61 -1.51
CA GLY A 44 3.80 7.59 -0.49
C GLY A 44 4.21 8.17 0.86
N PRO A 45 3.25 8.33 1.78
CA PRO A 45 3.49 8.82 3.12
C PRO A 45 4.06 7.74 4.05
N ILE A 46 5.08 8.09 4.82
CA ILE A 46 5.60 7.28 5.92
C ILE A 46 4.50 7.12 6.96
N SER A 47 4.14 5.88 7.27
CA SER A 47 3.14 5.54 8.28
C SER A 47 3.76 5.16 9.63
N GLN A 48 5.00 4.65 9.63
CA GLN A 48 5.75 4.35 10.85
C GLN A 48 7.15 4.93 10.79
N ARG A 49 7.60 5.49 11.92
CA ARG A 49 8.95 6.07 12.07
C ARG A 49 10.02 5.01 11.83
N PHE A 50 11.19 5.46 11.39
CA PHE A 50 12.38 4.63 11.29
C PHE A 50 12.77 3.99 12.63
N ASP A 51 12.93 2.66 12.60
CA ASP A 51 13.47 1.86 13.69
C ASP A 51 14.96 1.59 13.42
N PRO A 52 15.88 2.14 14.24
CA PRO A 52 17.32 1.96 14.05
C PRO A 52 17.80 0.54 14.36
N THR A 53 17.05 -0.24 15.15
CA THR A 53 17.40 -1.63 15.50
C THR A 53 17.21 -2.54 14.30
N THR A 54 16.07 -2.43 13.62
CA THR A 54 15.77 -3.22 12.42
C THR A 54 16.25 -2.55 11.13
N ARG A 55 16.60 -1.26 11.19
CA ARG A 55 16.88 -0.39 10.04
C ARG A 55 15.72 -0.35 9.05
N THR A 56 14.50 -0.23 9.58
CA THR A 56 13.29 -0.23 8.76
C THR A 56 12.35 0.93 9.05
N PHE A 57 11.50 1.27 8.10
CA PHE A 57 10.32 2.12 8.30
C PHE A 57 9.16 1.58 7.43
N VAL A 58 7.95 2.10 7.63
CA VAL A 58 6.77 1.63 6.90
C VAL A 58 6.13 2.78 6.12
N VAL A 59 5.72 2.48 4.88
CA VAL A 59 4.81 3.32 4.08
C VAL A 59 3.54 2.52 3.86
N THR A 60 2.38 3.09 4.17
CA THR A 60 1.10 2.44 3.93
C THR A 60 0.43 3.05 2.71
N ILE A 61 0.22 2.26 1.67
CA ILE A 61 -0.43 2.70 0.43
C ILE A 61 -1.72 1.92 0.28
N ARG A 62 -2.85 2.62 0.25
CA ARG A 62 -4.18 2.02 0.09
C ARG A 62 -4.44 0.87 1.08
N GLN A 63 -4.11 1.09 2.35
CA GLN A 63 -4.20 0.13 3.46
C GLN A 63 -3.19 -1.04 3.43
N ALA A 64 -2.36 -1.16 2.39
CA ALA A 64 -1.28 -2.15 2.34
C ALA A 64 0.02 -1.57 2.95
N PRO A 65 0.55 -2.14 4.04
CA PRO A 65 1.82 -1.72 4.60
C PRO A 65 2.99 -2.29 3.80
N TYR A 66 3.98 -1.46 3.51
CA TYR A 66 5.24 -1.84 2.89
C TYR A 66 6.40 -1.50 3.82
N THR A 67 7.22 -2.49 4.15
CA THR A 67 8.40 -2.31 4.99
C THR A 67 9.60 -1.99 4.12
N PHE A 68 10.25 -0.87 4.39
CA PHE A 68 11.44 -0.43 3.68
C PHE A 68 12.65 -0.65 4.56
N ARG A 69 13.65 -1.35 4.03
CA ARG A 69 14.88 -1.66 4.75
C ARG A 69 16.05 -0.89 4.14
N THR A 70 16.74 -0.13 4.97
CA THR A 70 17.98 0.55 4.60
C THR A 70 19.17 -0.41 4.75
N THR A 71 20.11 -0.33 3.82
CA THR A 71 21.42 -1.00 3.86
C THR A 71 22.53 0.05 3.89
N ALA A 72 23.79 -0.37 4.00
CA ALA A 72 24.93 0.56 3.97
C ALA A 72 25.06 1.29 2.62
N ASP A 73 24.55 0.68 1.54
CA ASP A 73 24.63 1.19 0.18
C ASP A 73 23.40 2.05 -0.21
N SER A 74 22.39 2.14 0.67
CA SER A 74 21.19 2.92 0.41
C SER A 74 21.51 4.41 0.35
N GLN A 75 21.11 5.08 -0.73
CA GLN A 75 21.24 6.53 -0.87
C GLN A 75 20.01 7.23 -0.33
N LEU A 76 20.13 7.92 0.80
CA LEU A 76 19.04 8.70 1.39
C LEU A 76 19.28 10.19 1.15
N ILE A 77 18.36 10.84 0.44
CA ILE A 77 18.50 12.21 -0.04
C ILE A 77 17.35 13.06 0.50
N GLY A 78 17.68 14.22 1.04
CA GLY A 78 16.76 15.23 1.52
C GLY A 78 16.06 15.98 0.38
N MET A 79 15.16 16.89 0.76
CA MET A 79 14.42 17.72 -0.20
C MET A 79 15.32 18.69 -0.98
N ASP A 80 16.44 19.09 -0.38
CA ASP A 80 17.46 19.98 -0.93
C ASP A 80 18.51 19.25 -1.78
N GLY A 81 18.37 17.93 -1.95
CA GLY A 81 19.32 17.09 -2.67
C GLY A 81 20.54 16.68 -1.86
N GLN A 82 20.63 17.04 -0.57
CA GLN A 82 21.75 16.64 0.28
C GLN A 82 21.52 15.25 0.90
N PRO A 83 22.59 14.51 1.23
CA PRO A 83 22.46 13.26 1.99
C PRO A 83 21.82 13.51 3.36
N ILE A 84 20.92 12.62 3.76
CA ILE A 84 20.27 12.67 5.08
C ILE A 84 20.44 11.35 5.83
N ALA A 85 20.36 11.43 7.16
CA ALA A 85 20.33 10.26 8.02
C ALA A 85 18.90 9.67 8.06
N ALA A 86 18.76 8.36 8.24
CA ALA A 86 17.44 7.71 8.24
C ALA A 86 16.55 8.14 9.42
N GLU A 87 17.17 8.61 10.50
CA GLU A 87 16.53 9.05 11.74
C GLU A 87 15.68 10.30 11.56
N VAL A 88 15.90 11.08 10.49
CA VAL A 88 15.09 12.27 10.20
C VAL A 88 13.73 11.92 9.58
N LEU A 89 13.56 10.68 9.11
CA LEU A 89 12.33 10.19 8.49
C LEU A 89 11.22 10.07 9.53
N CYS A 90 10.19 10.89 9.37
CA CYS A 90 9.07 11.01 10.31
C CYS A 90 7.74 10.60 9.66
N PRO A 91 6.79 10.06 10.45
CA PRO A 91 5.43 9.80 9.97
C PRO A 91 4.78 11.04 9.36
N GLY A 92 3.99 10.83 8.30
CA GLY A 92 3.31 11.89 7.53
C GLY A 92 4.19 12.56 6.47
N GLN A 93 5.51 12.39 6.52
CA GLN A 93 6.38 12.81 5.42
C GLN A 93 6.22 11.89 4.23
N TRP A 94 6.31 12.45 3.03
CA TRP A 94 6.27 11.73 1.77
C TRP A 94 7.67 11.40 1.29
N VAL A 95 7.81 10.22 0.72
CA VAL A 95 9.06 9.74 0.14
C VAL A 95 8.84 9.23 -1.28
N HIS A 96 9.89 9.33 -2.09
CA HIS A 96 10.05 8.61 -3.34
C HIS A 96 11.17 7.60 -3.16
N VAL A 97 10.87 6.32 -3.31
CA VAL A 97 11.79 5.22 -3.07
C VAL A 97 11.94 4.39 -4.34
N ASP A 98 13.18 4.23 -4.76
CA ASP A 98 13.60 3.23 -5.75
C ASP A 98 14.26 2.06 -4.99
N GLY A 99 13.81 0.85 -5.27
CA GLY A 99 14.27 -0.32 -4.54
C GLY A 99 13.96 -1.64 -5.22
N THR A 100 14.25 -2.72 -4.50
CA THR A 100 14.05 -4.09 -4.98
C THR A 100 13.24 -4.87 -3.94
N VAL A 101 12.23 -5.62 -4.40
CA VAL A 101 11.40 -6.45 -3.53
C VAL A 101 12.25 -7.58 -2.94
N ALA A 102 12.24 -7.69 -1.62
CA ALA A 102 12.96 -8.72 -0.88
C ALA A 102 12.27 -10.09 -0.95
N ALA A 103 12.89 -11.11 -0.36
CA ALA A 103 12.28 -12.43 -0.21
C ALA A 103 11.07 -12.42 0.74
N ALA A 104 11.09 -11.53 1.74
CA ALA A 104 9.95 -11.34 2.63
C ALA A 104 8.83 -10.56 1.90
N PRO A 105 7.57 -11.00 2.00
CA PRO A 105 6.46 -10.33 1.35
C PRO A 105 6.35 -8.87 1.83
N ALA A 106 6.03 -7.97 0.90
CA ALA A 106 5.90 -6.52 1.14
C ALA A 106 7.13 -5.82 1.76
N THR A 107 8.31 -6.45 1.71
CA THR A 107 9.57 -5.80 2.11
C THR A 107 10.34 -5.33 0.89
N ILE A 108 10.86 -4.11 0.93
CA ILE A 108 11.62 -3.48 -0.15
C ILE A 108 13.00 -3.07 0.38
N HIS A 109 14.05 -3.55 -0.28
CA HIS A 109 15.42 -3.07 -0.06
C HIS A 109 15.62 -1.75 -0.80
N ILE A 110 16.01 -0.72 -0.06
CA ILE A 110 16.17 0.63 -0.61
C ILE A 110 17.49 0.72 -1.38
N ILE A 111 17.41 1.18 -2.62
CA ILE A 111 18.57 1.57 -3.42
C ILE A 111 18.72 3.09 -3.33
N ARG A 112 17.62 3.83 -3.53
CA ARG A 112 17.59 5.27 -3.35
C ARG A 112 16.27 5.72 -2.72
N LEU A 113 16.34 6.67 -1.82
CA LEU A 113 15.21 7.37 -1.23
C LEU A 113 15.40 8.88 -1.39
N GLN A 114 14.35 9.56 -1.81
CA GLN A 114 14.25 11.01 -1.80
C GLN A 114 13.10 11.43 -0.88
N LEU A 115 13.40 12.26 0.11
CA LEU A 115 12.40 12.90 0.95
C LEU A 115 11.69 13.99 0.14
N LEU A 116 10.36 13.93 0.10
CA LEU A 116 9.51 14.92 -0.57
C LEU A 116 8.90 15.94 0.41
N GLY A 117 8.99 15.68 1.72
CA GLY A 117 8.50 16.58 2.76
C GLY A 117 7.04 16.32 3.12
N THR A 118 6.25 17.37 3.31
CA THR A 118 4.81 17.26 3.61
C THR A 118 4.01 16.81 2.39
N ALA A 119 2.74 16.47 2.59
CA ALA A 119 1.83 16.14 1.48
C ALA A 119 1.70 17.27 0.45
N ASP A 120 1.69 18.54 0.88
CA ASP A 120 1.61 19.68 -0.03
C ASP A 120 2.88 19.84 -0.86
N GLN A 121 4.05 19.61 -0.26
CA GLN A 121 5.33 19.62 -0.97
C GLN A 121 5.42 18.45 -1.95
N ALA A 122 4.97 17.26 -1.55
CA ALA A 122 4.91 16.09 -2.43
C ALA A 122 4.01 16.35 -3.65
N ARG A 123 2.85 16.98 -3.48
CA ARG A 123 1.93 17.33 -4.58
C ARG A 123 2.55 18.26 -5.64
N GLN A 124 3.56 19.03 -5.26
CA GLN A 124 4.32 19.92 -6.15
C GLN A 124 5.49 19.20 -6.85
N SER A 125 5.80 17.97 -6.46
CA SER A 125 6.90 17.19 -7.04
C SER A 125 6.52 16.59 -8.39
N ALA A 126 7.53 16.35 -9.24
CA ALA A 126 7.33 15.71 -10.54
C ALA A 126 6.89 14.24 -10.47
N VAL A 127 7.06 13.60 -9.32
CA VAL A 127 6.75 12.17 -9.12
C VAL A 127 5.37 11.94 -8.54
N TYR A 128 4.68 12.98 -8.06
CA TYR A 128 3.33 12.86 -7.55
C TYR A 128 2.33 12.64 -8.69
N MET A 129 1.40 11.70 -8.47
CA MET A 129 0.36 11.38 -9.44
C MET A 129 -1.01 11.72 -8.85
N PRO A 130 -1.74 12.73 -9.36
CA PRO A 130 -3.06 13.12 -8.83
C PRO A 130 -4.09 11.99 -8.82
N ARG A 131 -3.99 11.02 -9.76
CA ARG A 131 -4.84 9.82 -9.80
C ARG A 131 -4.54 8.80 -8.69
N HIS A 132 -3.43 8.97 -7.96
CA HIS A 132 -2.99 8.14 -6.84
C HIS A 132 -2.71 9.03 -5.62
N PRO A 133 -3.75 9.66 -5.03
CA PRO A 133 -3.57 10.67 -3.98
C PRO A 133 -2.99 10.09 -2.68
N ASP A 134 -3.13 8.78 -2.45
CA ASP A 134 -2.60 8.04 -1.29
C ASP A 134 -1.20 7.44 -1.55
N GLY A 135 -0.61 7.75 -2.70
CA GLY A 135 0.63 7.13 -3.16
C GLY A 135 0.41 5.90 -4.03
N TYR A 136 1.51 5.35 -4.52
CA TYR A 136 1.51 4.22 -5.45
C TYR A 136 2.80 3.39 -5.31
N VAL A 137 2.67 2.13 -5.71
CA VAL A 137 3.80 1.23 -5.97
C VAL A 137 3.72 0.81 -7.43
N MET A 138 4.83 0.95 -8.16
CA MET A 138 4.91 0.59 -9.57
C MET A 138 6.14 -0.28 -9.83
N PRO A 139 6.02 -1.37 -10.60
CA PRO A 139 7.19 -2.09 -11.09
C PRO A 139 7.96 -1.22 -12.08
N VAL A 140 9.29 -1.24 -11.98
CA VAL A 140 10.17 -0.66 -12.98
C VAL A 140 10.50 -1.76 -13.98
N ALA A 141 10.12 -1.56 -15.24
CA ALA A 141 10.56 -2.45 -16.30
C ALA A 141 12.09 -2.43 -16.34
N MET A 142 12.74 -3.55 -16.03
CA MET A 142 14.15 -3.71 -16.38
C MET A 142 14.21 -3.68 -17.90
N ALA A 143 14.93 -2.71 -18.47
CA ALA A 143 15.26 -2.76 -19.89
C ALA A 143 15.92 -4.12 -20.17
N PRO A 144 15.52 -4.86 -21.21
CA PRO A 144 16.22 -6.07 -21.59
C PRO A 144 17.67 -5.68 -21.87
N VAL A 145 18.61 -6.26 -21.10
CA VAL A 145 20.02 -6.18 -21.42
C VAL A 145 20.14 -6.88 -22.76
N ALA A 146 20.46 -6.15 -23.83
CA ALA A 146 20.81 -6.79 -25.09
C ALA A 146 22.01 -7.70 -24.80
N GLU A 147 21.81 -9.01 -24.84
CA GLU A 147 22.92 -9.95 -25.03
C GLU A 147 23.55 -9.56 -26.37
N GLU A 148 24.67 -8.83 -26.30
CA GLU A 148 25.57 -8.67 -27.43
C GLU A 148 26.23 -10.05 -27.63
N VAL A 149 25.77 -10.75 -28.67
CA VAL A 149 26.30 -12.05 -29.14
C VAL A 149 27.49 -11.82 -30.05
#